data_AF-A0A9P9TAK9-F1
#
_entry.id   AF-A0A9P9TAK9-F1
#
_cell.length_a   1.000
_cell.length_b   1.000
_cell.length_c   1.000
_cell.angle_alpha   90.00
_cell.angle_beta   90.00
_cell.angle_gamma   90.00
#
_symmetry.space_group_name_H-M   'P 1'
#
loop_
_entity.id
_entity.type
_entity.pdbx_description
1 polymer ?
#
loop_
_entity_poly.entity_id
_entity_poly.type
_entity_poly.pdbx_seq_one_letter_code
_entity_poly.pdbx_strand_id
1 'polypeptide(L)'
;MRQYGLLKSIVSNLRANDLFALALSSKALNETIITTSSSLENLLGRVQCSAHQRIESRPCVTCKVTTCNECRIHCVYQSIYEASGDPEDAAELPNFSGFVLLQPLEQPILSPHHLVSDAPSTAPRWQDPAGGQGGPYHDQGYLDVPLETSASAPPECIDDLLNLDLGRHSLVSMSGESRYATPSPVLFSLCQVTEVRKVEVCTSCLEHGVVHKRQASDLDAITRMPANQNLDQSVMKPTKACHCTLRKRMLDRWLCLRCYSTEELVIEAHVRENRNTFEGFCHCGKLARHVLCLWCWGEVSEEKLPQIS
;
A
#
# COMPACT_ATOMS: atom_id res chain seq x y z
N MET A 1 2.14 34.85 -2.54
CA MET A 1 2.04 34.41 -3.96
C MET A 1 3.37 34.40 -4.74
N ARG A 2 4.45 35.13 -4.36
CA ARG A 2 5.72 35.13 -5.13
C ARG A 2 6.49 33.79 -5.13
N GLN A 3 6.36 32.95 -4.09
CA GLN A 3 7.04 31.66 -3.99
C GLN A 3 6.53 30.61 -5.00
N TYR A 4 5.30 30.77 -5.50
CA TYR A 4 4.69 29.85 -6.47
C TYR A 4 5.37 29.91 -7.85
N GLY A 5 5.90 31.07 -8.24
CA GLY A 5 6.62 31.24 -9.51
C GLY A 5 7.96 30.50 -9.51
N LEU A 6 8.69 30.53 -8.39
CA LEU A 6 9.97 29.84 -8.24
C LEU A 6 9.77 28.33 -8.23
N LEU A 7 8.78 27.84 -7.47
CA LEU A 7 8.46 26.40 -7.40
C LEU A 7 8.03 25.86 -8.77
N LYS A 8 7.18 26.58 -9.49
CA LYS A 8 6.79 26.23 -10.86
C LYS A 8 7.98 26.18 -11.80
N SER A 9 8.92 27.11 -11.68
CA SER A 9 10.17 27.14 -12.46
C SER A 9 11.10 25.98 -12.12
N ILE A 10 11.21 25.59 -10.86
CA ILE A 10 12.02 24.44 -10.43
C ILE A 10 11.38 23.16 -10.97
N VAL A 11 10.09 22.94 -10.71
CA VAL A 11 9.32 21.78 -11.16
C VAL A 11 9.33 21.65 -12.68
N SER A 12 9.25 22.74 -13.44
CA SER A 12 9.30 22.68 -14.91
C SER A 12 10.64 22.23 -15.50
N ASN A 13 11.72 22.25 -14.72
CA ASN A 13 13.07 21.84 -15.13
C ASN A 13 13.47 20.47 -14.59
N LEU A 14 12.68 19.87 -13.70
CA LEU A 14 12.94 18.53 -13.19
C LEU A 14 12.63 17.48 -14.27
N ARG A 15 13.46 16.44 -14.35
CA ARG A 15 13.12 15.27 -15.16
C ARG A 15 11.90 14.63 -14.53
N ALA A 16 11.14 13.89 -15.32
CA ALA A 16 9.91 13.34 -14.80
C ALA A 16 10.12 12.31 -13.68
N ASN A 17 11.27 11.61 -13.65
CA ASN A 17 11.68 10.80 -12.50
C ASN A 17 11.90 11.67 -11.25
N ASP A 18 12.61 12.79 -11.39
CA ASP A 18 12.84 13.74 -10.29
C ASP A 18 11.53 14.39 -9.83
N LEU A 19 10.61 14.65 -10.76
CA LEU A 19 9.32 15.29 -10.50
C LEU A 19 8.34 14.32 -9.84
N PHE A 20 8.41 13.04 -10.21
CA PHE A 20 7.71 11.95 -9.53
C PHE A 20 8.29 11.73 -8.13
N ALA A 21 9.61 11.65 -7.98
CA ALA A 21 10.28 11.57 -6.68
C ALA A 21 9.94 12.77 -5.79
N LEU A 22 9.92 13.98 -6.36
CA LEU A 22 9.53 15.21 -5.65
C LEU A 22 8.03 15.22 -5.27
N ALA A 23 7.16 14.65 -6.11
CA ALA A 23 5.74 14.49 -5.81
C ALA A 23 5.50 13.41 -4.74
N LEU A 24 6.35 12.38 -4.65
CA LEU A 24 6.28 11.36 -3.62
C LEU A 24 6.89 11.83 -2.28
N SER A 25 7.92 12.69 -2.31
CA SER A 25 8.63 13.14 -1.10
C SER A 25 7.98 14.31 -0.37
N SER A 26 6.90 14.90 -0.90
CA SER A 26 6.25 16.05 -0.27
C SER A 26 4.74 15.99 -0.43
N LYS A 27 4.02 15.82 0.69
CA LYS A 27 2.54 15.83 0.74
C LYS A 27 1.94 17.07 0.08
N ALA A 28 2.51 18.25 0.34
CA ALA A 28 2.02 19.50 -0.24
C ALA A 28 2.19 19.55 -1.77
N LEU A 29 3.30 19.02 -2.29
CA LEU A 29 3.52 18.90 -3.73
C LEU A 29 2.69 17.77 -4.34
N ASN A 30 2.52 16.65 -3.65
CA ASN A 30 1.61 15.57 -4.02
C ASN A 30 0.19 16.12 -4.19
N GLU A 31 -0.33 16.77 -3.16
CA GLU A 31 -1.66 17.39 -3.20
C GLU A 31 -1.75 18.45 -4.29
N THR A 32 -0.70 19.23 -4.54
CA THR A 32 -0.74 20.26 -5.60
C THR A 32 -0.68 19.68 -7.02
N ILE A 33 0.18 18.68 -7.24
CA ILE A 33 0.49 18.11 -8.57
C ILE A 33 -0.51 17.02 -8.94
N ILE A 34 -0.92 16.17 -8.00
CA ILE A 34 -1.76 15.00 -8.26
C ILE A 34 -3.25 15.35 -8.23
N THR A 35 -3.70 16.32 -7.44
CA THR A 35 -5.14 16.65 -7.36
C THR A 35 -5.69 17.29 -8.64
N THR A 36 -4.83 17.90 -9.47
CA THR A 36 -5.23 18.40 -10.77
C THR A 36 -4.97 17.35 -11.84
N SER A 37 -6.04 16.75 -12.36
CA SER A 37 -5.98 15.68 -13.38
C SER A 37 -5.09 16.04 -14.58
N SER A 38 -5.10 17.31 -14.99
CA SER A 38 -4.25 17.84 -16.07
C SER A 38 -2.76 17.90 -15.71
N SER A 39 -2.40 18.20 -14.47
CA SER A 39 -0.99 18.22 -14.03
C SER A 39 -0.44 16.81 -13.89
N LEU A 40 -1.26 15.89 -13.38
CA LEU A 40 -0.91 14.48 -13.27
C LEU A 40 -0.71 13.83 -14.64
N GLU A 41 -1.61 14.06 -15.60
CA GLU A 41 -1.45 13.55 -16.98
C GLU A 41 -0.20 14.11 -17.66
N ASN A 42 0.10 15.41 -17.44
CA ASN A 42 1.32 16.03 -17.95
C ASN A 42 2.59 15.48 -17.29
N LEU A 43 2.55 15.17 -15.99
CA LEU A 43 3.66 14.54 -15.28
C LEU A 43 3.86 13.11 -15.78
N LEU A 44 2.82 12.28 -15.74
CA LEU A 44 2.87 10.88 -16.16
C LEU A 44 3.26 10.72 -17.63
N GLY A 45 2.78 11.61 -18.51
CA GLY A 45 3.18 11.62 -19.92
C GLY A 45 4.66 11.98 -20.16
N ARG A 46 5.33 12.54 -19.15
CA ARG A 46 6.76 12.89 -19.21
C ARG A 46 7.65 11.86 -18.48
N VAL A 47 7.11 11.02 -17.59
CA VAL A 47 7.86 9.96 -16.91
C VAL A 47 8.22 8.89 -17.93
N GLN A 48 9.41 9.00 -18.51
CA GLN A 48 10.00 7.90 -19.26
C GLN A 48 10.58 6.93 -18.25
N CYS A 49 10.01 5.72 -18.13
CA CYS A 49 10.65 4.65 -17.36
C CYS A 49 12.08 4.48 -17.91
N SER A 50 13.09 4.44 -17.05
CA SER A 50 14.50 4.52 -17.44
C SER A 50 14.84 3.39 -18.43
N ALA A 51 15.26 3.73 -19.65
CA ALA A 51 15.54 2.76 -20.71
C ALA A 51 16.72 1.80 -20.44
N HIS A 52 17.27 1.78 -19.22
CA HIS A 52 18.50 1.09 -18.85
C HIS A 52 18.28 -0.19 -18.04
N GLN A 53 17.05 -0.51 -17.65
CA GLN A 53 16.73 -1.72 -16.88
C GLN A 53 15.81 -2.67 -17.66
N ARG A 54 15.77 -3.95 -17.23
CA ARG A 54 14.80 -4.94 -17.72
C ARG A 54 13.41 -4.61 -17.17
N ILE A 55 12.85 -3.51 -17.66
CA ILE A 55 11.56 -3.03 -17.23
C ILE A 55 10.48 -3.95 -17.79
N GLU A 56 9.81 -4.68 -16.92
CA GLU A 56 8.63 -5.43 -17.28
C GLU A 56 7.45 -4.47 -17.36
N SER A 57 6.63 -4.58 -18.40
CA SER A 57 5.42 -3.78 -18.54
C SER A 57 4.21 -4.66 -18.82
N ARG A 58 3.10 -4.40 -18.12
CA ARG A 58 1.82 -5.08 -18.35
C ARG A 58 0.66 -4.09 -18.33
N PRO A 59 -0.45 -4.38 -19.02
CA PRO A 59 -1.63 -3.51 -18.98
C PRO A 59 -2.24 -3.49 -17.57
N CYS A 60 -2.65 -2.29 -17.13
CA CYS A 60 -3.39 -2.10 -15.89
C CYS A 60 -4.62 -3.00 -15.87
N VAL A 61 -4.87 -3.72 -14.77
CA VAL A 61 -5.99 -4.68 -14.68
C VAL A 61 -7.34 -4.01 -14.92
N THR A 62 -7.51 -2.76 -14.50
CA THR A 62 -8.73 -1.97 -14.62
C THR A 62 -8.83 -1.23 -15.95
N CYS A 63 -7.94 -0.27 -16.23
CA CYS A 63 -8.06 0.63 -17.38
C CYS A 63 -7.24 0.21 -18.62
N LYS A 64 -6.49 -0.88 -18.54
CA LYS A 64 -5.60 -1.41 -19.60
C LYS A 64 -4.44 -0.53 -20.03
N VAL A 65 -4.26 0.66 -19.42
CA VAL A 65 -3.06 1.49 -19.62
C VAL A 65 -1.82 0.69 -19.23
N THR A 66 -0.85 0.58 -20.14
CA THR A 66 0.43 -0.08 -19.88
C THR A 66 1.12 0.59 -18.70
N THR A 67 1.47 -0.22 -17.70
CA THR A 67 2.17 0.22 -16.50
C THR A 67 3.44 -0.61 -16.40
N CYS A 68 4.57 0.03 -16.10
CA CYS A 68 5.84 -0.64 -15.91
C CYS A 68 6.01 -1.13 -14.46
N ASN A 69 6.88 -2.11 -14.20
CA ASN A 69 7.11 -2.67 -12.86
C ASN A 69 7.74 -1.67 -11.88
N GLU A 70 8.23 -0.52 -12.34
CA GLU A 70 8.66 0.62 -11.51
C GLU A 70 7.52 1.63 -11.25
N CYS A 71 6.56 1.75 -12.17
CA CYS A 71 5.49 2.75 -12.11
C CYS A 71 4.14 2.17 -11.63
N ARG A 72 4.07 0.87 -11.36
CA ARG A 72 2.88 0.25 -10.76
C ARG A 72 2.79 0.61 -9.28
N ILE A 73 1.67 0.27 -8.67
CA ILE A 73 1.56 0.39 -7.22
C ILE A 73 2.43 -0.65 -6.52
N HIS A 74 3.23 -0.18 -5.58
CA HIS A 74 4.02 -0.98 -4.65
C HIS A 74 3.48 -0.79 -3.23
N CYS A 75 3.73 -1.77 -2.37
CA CYS A 75 3.49 -1.58 -0.94
C CYS A 75 4.59 -0.73 -0.32
N VAL A 76 5.84 -0.96 -0.72
CA VAL A 76 7.01 -0.26 -0.19
C VAL A 76 7.84 0.31 -1.35
N TYR A 77 7.91 1.64 -1.40
CA TYR A 77 8.69 2.40 -2.37
C TYR A 77 10.05 2.76 -1.78
N GLN A 78 11.04 1.92 -2.00
CA GLN A 78 12.44 2.24 -1.73
C GLN A 78 12.99 3.26 -2.75
N SER A 79 12.78 4.54 -2.46
CA SER A 79 13.13 5.66 -3.36
C SER A 79 14.38 6.43 -2.95
N ILE A 80 14.90 6.19 -1.75
CA ILE A 80 16.02 6.93 -1.18
C ILE A 80 17.15 5.95 -0.89
N TYR A 81 18.35 6.31 -1.33
CA TYR A 81 19.59 5.58 -1.14
C TYR A 81 20.63 6.54 -0.59
N GLU A 82 21.28 6.14 0.49
CA GLU A 82 22.43 6.82 1.06
C GLU A 82 23.60 5.84 1.08
N ALA A 83 24.68 6.20 0.39
CA ALA A 83 25.91 5.42 0.40
C ALA A 83 26.54 5.43 1.80
N SER A 84 27.36 4.41 2.12
CA SER A 84 28.14 4.43 3.35
C SER A 84 29.06 5.65 3.39
N GLY A 85 29.23 6.24 4.58
CA GLY A 85 30.14 7.35 4.80
C GLY A 85 31.61 6.94 4.61
N ASP A 86 31.95 5.72 5.02
CA ASP A 86 33.21 5.05 4.75
C ASP A 86 32.99 3.80 3.86
N PRO A 87 33.38 3.84 2.58
CA PRO A 87 33.26 2.68 1.70
C PRO A 87 34.24 1.54 2.04
N GLU A 88 35.27 1.80 2.84
CA GLU A 88 36.24 0.80 3.28
C GLU A 88 35.81 0.10 4.57
N ASP A 89 34.91 0.70 5.35
CA ASP A 89 34.31 0.05 6.51
C ASP A 89 33.24 -0.93 6.08
N ALA A 90 33.59 -2.22 6.01
CA ALA A 90 32.68 -3.29 5.63
C ALA A 90 31.49 -3.48 6.59
N ALA A 91 31.54 -2.89 7.80
CA ALA A 91 30.44 -2.86 8.76
C ALA A 91 29.47 -1.69 8.52
N GLU A 92 29.89 -0.63 7.82
CA GLU A 92 29.02 0.46 7.42
C GLU A 92 28.25 0.06 6.15
N LEU A 93 26.96 -0.22 6.32
CA LEU A 93 26.08 -0.58 5.21
C LEU A 93 25.41 0.68 4.64
N PRO A 94 25.09 0.69 3.34
CA PRO A 94 24.29 1.76 2.77
C PRO A 94 22.88 1.76 3.39
N ASN A 95 22.35 2.95 3.66
CA ASN A 95 20.99 3.10 4.13
C ASN A 95 20.03 3.19 2.95
N PHE A 96 18.86 2.61 3.14
CA PHE A 96 17.75 2.75 2.22
C PHE A 96 16.53 3.23 2.99
N SER A 97 15.73 4.07 2.36
CA SER A 97 14.48 4.53 2.92
C SER A 97 13.47 4.84 1.82
N GLY A 98 12.24 5.09 2.24
CA GLY A 98 11.14 5.13 1.30
C GLY A 98 9.78 5.40 1.93
N PHE A 99 8.75 5.12 1.15
CA PHE A 99 7.36 5.39 1.52
C PHE A 99 6.52 4.11 1.41
N VAL A 100 5.54 3.97 2.30
CA VAL A 100 4.66 2.80 2.35
C VAL A 100 3.26 3.17 1.88
N LEU A 101 2.75 2.54 0.83
CA LEU A 101 1.41 2.77 0.24
C LEU A 101 1.08 4.26 0.01
N LEU A 102 2.07 5.05 -0.40
CA LEU A 102 1.99 6.50 -0.60
C LEU A 102 1.71 7.33 0.67
N GLN A 103 1.90 6.74 1.85
CA GLN A 103 1.88 7.50 3.10
C GLN A 103 3.07 8.45 3.17
N PRO A 104 2.90 9.62 3.82
CA PRO A 104 3.88 10.70 3.75
C PRO A 104 5.09 10.53 4.67
N LEU A 105 5.05 9.58 5.60
CA LEU A 105 6.14 9.35 6.55
C LEU A 105 7.22 8.50 5.89
N GLU A 106 8.45 8.98 5.93
CA GLU A 106 9.60 8.25 5.42
C GLU A 106 9.97 7.12 6.39
N GLN A 107 10.10 5.91 5.86
CA GLN A 107 10.46 4.72 6.64
C GLN A 107 11.82 4.18 6.17
N PRO A 108 12.75 3.89 7.10
CA PRO A 108 13.95 3.14 6.78
C PRO A 108 13.57 1.73 6.30
N ILE A 109 14.34 1.25 5.33
CA ILE A 109 14.22 -0.09 4.75
C ILE A 109 15.58 -0.75 4.89
N LEU A 110 15.66 -1.70 5.82
CA LEU A 110 16.89 -2.40 6.12
C LEU A 110 17.07 -3.56 5.14
N SER A 111 18.25 -3.65 4.53
CA SER A 111 18.64 -4.86 3.79
C SER A 111 18.84 -6.03 4.77
N PRO A 112 18.73 -7.30 4.32
CA PRO A 112 18.99 -8.45 5.17
C PRO A 112 20.36 -8.42 5.88
N HIS A 113 21.37 -7.77 5.29
CA HIS A 113 22.71 -7.64 5.88
C HIS A 113 22.74 -6.77 7.14
N HIS A 114 21.77 -5.88 7.34
CA HIS A 114 21.64 -5.09 8.58
C HIS A 114 21.22 -5.97 9.76
N LEU A 115 20.53 -7.07 9.49
CA LEU A 115 20.08 -8.03 10.51
C LEU A 115 21.06 -9.19 10.52
N VAL A 116 22.20 -8.95 11.19
CA VAL A 116 23.42 -9.79 11.26
C VAL A 116 23.14 -11.30 11.54
N SER A 117 21.98 -11.65 12.07
CA SER A 117 21.60 -13.02 12.42
C SER A 117 21.04 -13.87 11.26
N ASP A 118 20.46 -13.26 10.22
CA ASP A 118 19.54 -13.98 9.32
C ASP A 118 19.99 -14.06 7.84
N ALA A 119 21.04 -13.33 7.44
CA ALA A 119 21.46 -13.33 6.04
C ALA A 119 22.40 -14.51 5.71
N PRO A 120 22.05 -15.41 4.76
CA PRO A 120 23.02 -16.34 4.23
C PRO A 120 24.17 -15.56 3.59
N SER A 121 25.41 -15.93 3.91
CA SER A 121 26.63 -15.23 3.46
C SER A 121 26.76 -15.09 1.93
N THR A 122 25.94 -15.81 1.18
CA THR A 122 25.91 -15.84 -0.29
C THR A 122 24.93 -14.84 -0.93
N ALA A 123 24.04 -14.19 -0.16
CA ALA A 123 23.10 -13.23 -0.73
C ALA A 123 23.86 -11.95 -1.19
N PRO A 124 23.64 -11.47 -2.43
CA PRO A 124 24.28 -10.26 -2.91
C PRO A 124 23.88 -9.06 -2.03
N ARG A 125 24.86 -8.23 -1.68
CA ARG A 125 24.61 -6.97 -0.97
C ARG A 125 23.74 -6.07 -1.84
N TRP A 126 22.81 -5.37 -1.21
CA TRP A 126 22.07 -4.32 -1.87
C TRP A 126 23.04 -3.20 -2.29
N GLN A 127 22.87 -2.72 -3.51
CA GLN A 127 23.71 -1.70 -4.14
C GLN A 127 22.85 -0.53 -4.58
N ASP A 128 23.47 0.59 -4.93
CA ASP A 128 22.78 1.74 -5.54
C ASP A 128 21.92 1.29 -6.74
N PRO A 129 20.59 1.47 -6.70
CA PRO A 129 19.71 1.15 -7.82
C PRO A 129 20.05 1.88 -9.11
N ALA A 130 20.72 3.05 -9.04
CA ALA A 130 21.14 3.80 -10.22
C ALA A 130 22.37 3.19 -10.91
N GLY A 131 23.25 2.51 -10.16
CA GLY A 131 24.45 1.86 -10.68
C GLY A 131 24.29 0.35 -10.93
N GLY A 132 23.32 -0.29 -10.28
CA GLY A 132 23.12 -1.73 -10.32
C GLY A 132 22.24 -2.23 -11.47
N GLN A 133 22.46 -3.48 -11.89
CA GLN A 133 21.53 -4.19 -12.81
C GLN A 133 20.24 -4.67 -12.11
N GLY A 134 20.19 -4.61 -10.78
CA GLY A 134 19.12 -5.20 -9.96
C GLY A 134 17.80 -4.43 -9.91
N GLY A 135 17.79 -3.19 -10.38
CA GLY A 135 16.64 -2.29 -10.24
C GLY A 135 16.37 -1.91 -8.79
N PRO A 136 15.30 -1.12 -8.54
CA PRO A 136 14.91 -0.75 -7.18
C PRO A 136 14.42 -1.98 -6.41
N TYR A 137 14.83 -2.11 -5.14
CA TYR A 137 14.42 -3.21 -4.25
C TYR A 137 13.04 -2.98 -3.63
N HIS A 138 12.09 -2.41 -4.40
CA HIS A 138 10.72 -2.24 -3.92
C HIS A 138 10.16 -3.55 -3.38
N ASP A 139 9.36 -3.46 -2.32
CA ASP A 139 8.68 -4.60 -1.69
C ASP A 139 9.65 -5.69 -1.15
N GLN A 140 10.88 -5.32 -0.77
CA GLN A 140 11.88 -6.22 -0.21
C GLN A 140 12.52 -5.63 1.05
N GLY A 141 13.18 -6.48 1.85
CA GLY A 141 13.91 -6.08 3.06
C GLY A 141 13.05 -6.07 4.31
N TYR A 142 13.41 -5.21 5.25
CA TYR A 142 12.74 -5.06 6.53
C TYR A 142 12.35 -3.60 6.73
N LEU A 143 11.10 -3.37 7.11
CA LEU A 143 10.59 -2.04 7.39
C LEU A 143 10.93 -1.65 8.82
N ASP A 144 11.44 -0.45 9.03
CA ASP A 144 11.72 0.09 10.37
C ASP A 144 10.74 1.22 10.74
N VAL A 145 10.88 1.74 11.96
CA VAL A 145 10.09 2.85 12.49
C VAL A 145 10.28 4.09 11.63
N PRO A 146 9.20 4.84 11.29
CA PRO A 146 9.33 6.09 10.55
C PRO A 146 10.31 7.07 11.19
N LEU A 147 11.12 7.74 10.36
CA LEU A 147 12.22 8.61 10.80
C LEU A 147 11.76 9.75 11.71
N GLU A 148 10.54 10.26 11.50
CA GLU A 148 9.98 11.37 12.27
C GLU A 148 9.38 10.94 13.62
N THR A 149 9.31 9.64 13.88
CA THR A 149 8.68 9.09 15.08
C THR A 149 9.71 8.78 16.15
N SER A 150 9.46 9.22 17.39
CA SER A 150 10.33 8.94 18.55
C SER A 150 10.08 7.59 19.22
N ALA A 151 9.13 6.81 18.72
CA ALA A 151 8.83 5.48 19.21
C ALA A 151 9.92 4.48 18.78
N SER A 152 9.96 3.32 19.44
CA SER A 152 10.81 2.21 19.05
C SER A 152 9.97 0.95 18.87
N ALA A 153 10.38 0.13 17.91
CA ALA A 153 9.82 -1.19 17.62
C ALA A 153 10.86 -1.96 16.78
N PRO A 154 10.83 -3.30 16.77
CA PRO A 154 11.72 -4.10 15.94
C PRO A 154 11.34 -3.94 14.46
N PRO A 155 12.30 -4.05 13.53
CA PRO A 155 12.01 -4.09 12.11
C PRO A 155 11.13 -5.29 11.73
N GLU A 156 10.28 -5.10 10.72
CA GLU A 156 9.30 -6.10 10.26
C GLU A 156 9.65 -6.58 8.85
N CYS A 157 9.66 -7.90 8.62
CA CYS A 157 9.99 -8.49 7.32
C CYS A 157 8.92 -8.15 6.28
N ILE A 158 9.31 -7.47 5.20
CA ILE A 158 8.35 -7.04 4.17
C ILE A 158 7.71 -8.23 3.45
N ASP A 159 8.44 -9.32 3.22
CA ASP A 159 7.88 -10.50 2.55
C ASP A 159 6.75 -11.16 3.39
N ASP A 160 6.95 -11.26 4.70
CA ASP A 160 5.95 -11.79 5.63
C ASP A 160 4.70 -10.91 5.66
N LEU A 161 4.88 -9.58 5.73
CA LEU A 161 3.79 -8.61 5.68
C LEU A 161 3.00 -8.69 4.37
N LEU A 162 3.69 -8.85 3.24
CA LEU A 162 3.07 -8.96 1.92
C LEU A 162 2.24 -10.23 1.76
N ASN A 163 2.67 -11.31 2.38
CA ASN A 163 2.06 -12.64 2.27
C ASN A 163 1.03 -12.94 3.37
N LEU A 164 0.91 -12.08 4.40
CA LEU A 164 -0.05 -12.26 5.48
C LEU A 164 -1.49 -12.37 4.96
N ASP A 165 -2.21 -13.40 5.41
CA ASP A 165 -3.64 -13.56 5.15
C ASP A 165 -4.44 -12.56 6.01
N LEU A 166 -4.76 -11.42 5.41
CA LEU A 166 -5.51 -10.35 6.05
C LEU A 166 -7.00 -10.68 6.26
N GLY A 167 -7.47 -11.85 5.85
CA GLY A 167 -8.78 -12.36 6.21
C GLY A 167 -8.81 -13.11 7.54
N ARG A 168 -7.64 -13.55 8.02
CA ARG A 168 -7.49 -14.31 9.28
C ARG A 168 -6.68 -13.57 10.33
N HIS A 169 -5.82 -12.65 9.91
CA HIS A 169 -4.93 -11.90 10.78
C HIS A 169 -5.10 -10.40 10.60
N SER A 170 -4.96 -9.65 11.70
CA SER A 170 -4.90 -8.20 11.69
C SER A 170 -3.46 -7.74 11.91
N LEU A 171 -3.00 -6.79 11.10
CA LEU A 171 -1.70 -6.15 11.31
C LEU A 171 -1.61 -5.45 12.67
N VAL A 172 -2.75 -5.00 13.20
CA VAL A 172 -2.84 -4.41 14.54
C VAL A 172 -2.40 -5.40 15.62
N SER A 173 -2.66 -6.69 15.41
CA SER A 173 -2.32 -7.76 16.37
C SER A 173 -0.96 -8.43 16.14
N MET A 174 -0.23 -8.08 15.08
CA MET A 174 1.03 -8.77 14.72
C MET A 174 2.20 -8.48 15.66
N SER A 175 2.25 -7.28 16.24
CA SER A 175 3.26 -6.93 17.24
C SER A 175 2.92 -7.63 18.55
N GLY A 176 3.17 -8.94 18.62
CA GLY A 176 2.83 -9.80 19.75
C GLY A 176 3.51 -9.44 21.06
N GLU A 177 4.36 -8.42 21.07
CA GLU A 177 4.98 -7.88 22.26
C GLU A 177 4.18 -6.68 22.81
N SER A 178 3.68 -6.83 24.03
CA SER A 178 2.91 -5.81 24.76
C SER A 178 3.67 -4.52 25.07
N ARG A 179 4.99 -4.48 24.81
CA ARG A 179 5.84 -3.32 25.09
C ARG A 179 5.76 -2.22 24.03
N TYR A 180 5.17 -2.50 22.87
CA TYR A 180 5.03 -1.52 21.79
C TYR A 180 3.61 -0.98 21.68
N ALA A 181 3.48 0.21 21.08
CA ALA A 181 2.18 0.77 20.74
C ALA A 181 1.42 -0.22 19.83
N THR A 182 0.09 -0.19 19.92
CA THR A 182 -0.80 -1.00 19.08
C THR A 182 -1.61 -0.05 18.18
N PRO A 183 -1.46 -0.10 16.84
CA PRO A 183 -0.51 -0.94 16.10
C PRO A 183 0.95 -0.53 16.32
N SER A 184 1.89 -1.43 15.99
CA SER A 184 3.33 -1.12 16.00
C SER A 184 3.59 0.13 15.13
N PRO A 185 4.47 1.05 15.56
CA PRO A 185 4.79 2.24 14.77
C PRO A 185 5.38 1.89 13.40
N VAL A 186 6.04 0.74 13.25
CA VAL A 186 6.52 0.22 11.96
C VAL A 186 5.37 -0.07 11.00
N LEU A 187 4.28 -0.64 11.53
CA LEU A 187 3.14 -1.14 10.75
C LEU A 187 2.03 -0.10 10.56
N PHE A 188 2.16 1.08 11.16
CA PHE A 188 1.09 2.09 11.23
C PHE A 188 0.49 2.40 9.85
N SER A 189 1.34 2.71 8.85
CA SER A 189 0.93 3.02 7.47
C SER A 189 0.17 1.87 6.81
N LEU A 190 0.63 0.63 6.99
CA LEU A 190 -0.03 -0.55 6.43
C LEU A 190 -1.36 -0.81 7.14
N CYS A 191 -1.39 -0.70 8.48
CA CYS A 191 -2.59 -0.89 9.28
C CYS A 191 -3.70 0.07 8.83
N GLN A 192 -3.39 1.34 8.63
CA GLN A 192 -4.37 2.32 8.17
C GLN A 192 -5.07 1.86 6.88
N VAL A 193 -4.32 1.41 5.88
CA VAL A 193 -4.91 0.92 4.62
C VAL A 193 -5.66 -0.40 4.80
N THR A 194 -5.10 -1.35 5.56
CA THR A 194 -5.73 -2.68 5.73
C THR A 194 -6.95 -2.68 6.64
N GLU A 195 -7.08 -1.72 7.55
CA GLU A 195 -8.24 -1.56 8.43
C GLU A 195 -9.34 -0.76 7.75
N VAL A 196 -9.02 0.27 6.97
CA VAL A 196 -10.01 1.08 6.25
C VAL A 196 -10.84 0.25 5.26
N ARG A 197 -10.29 -0.83 4.69
CA ARG A 197 -11.07 -1.75 3.83
C ARG A 197 -12.06 -2.65 4.59
N LYS A 198 -12.13 -2.61 5.92
CA LYS A 198 -13.03 -3.47 6.71
C LYS A 198 -14.35 -2.74 6.97
N VAL A 199 -15.47 -3.45 6.79
CA VAL A 199 -16.79 -2.92 7.11
C VAL A 199 -17.55 -3.86 8.03
N GLU A 200 -18.08 -3.30 9.12
CA GLU A 200 -18.87 -4.02 10.11
C GLU A 200 -20.33 -4.16 9.66
N VAL A 201 -20.84 -5.39 9.63
CA VAL A 201 -22.21 -5.67 9.18
C VAL A 201 -22.93 -6.62 10.13
N CYS A 202 -24.25 -6.43 10.29
CA CYS A 202 -25.10 -7.33 11.05
C CYS A 202 -25.56 -8.48 10.16
N THR A 203 -25.95 -9.60 10.76
CA THR A 203 -26.41 -10.81 10.06
C THR A 203 -27.54 -10.52 9.07
N SER A 204 -28.49 -9.65 9.45
CA SER A 204 -29.60 -9.26 8.58
C SER A 204 -29.12 -8.51 7.32
N CYS A 205 -28.23 -7.52 7.45
CA CYS A 205 -27.71 -6.80 6.29
C CYS A 205 -26.85 -7.70 5.38
N LEU A 206 -26.14 -8.66 5.97
CA LEU A 206 -25.36 -9.67 5.27
C LEU A 206 -26.25 -10.58 4.40
N GLU A 207 -27.29 -11.17 5.00
CA GLU A 207 -28.19 -12.12 4.33
C GLU A 207 -29.03 -11.49 3.23
N HIS A 208 -29.45 -10.24 3.42
CA HIS A 208 -30.33 -9.53 2.49
C HIS A 208 -29.55 -8.82 1.36
N GLY A 209 -28.21 -8.87 1.37
CA GLY A 209 -27.37 -8.22 0.37
C GLY A 209 -27.60 -6.71 0.25
N VAL A 210 -28.08 -6.06 1.32
CA VAL A 210 -28.43 -4.64 1.32
C VAL A 210 -27.18 -3.79 1.07
N VAL A 211 -26.02 -4.27 1.49
CA VAL A 211 -24.71 -3.63 1.26
C VAL A 211 -24.33 -3.62 -0.23
N HIS A 212 -24.73 -4.65 -0.99
CA HIS A 212 -24.28 -4.82 -2.38
C HIS A 212 -25.07 -4.00 -3.40
N LYS A 213 -26.40 -3.87 -3.22
CA LYS A 213 -27.26 -3.42 -4.33
C LYS A 213 -27.13 -1.96 -4.75
N ARG A 214 -26.66 -1.06 -3.89
CA ARG A 214 -26.51 0.38 -4.23
C ARG A 214 -25.12 0.80 -4.68
N GLN A 215 -24.09 0.00 -4.38
CA GLN A 215 -22.69 0.45 -4.48
C GLN A 215 -21.78 -0.53 -5.24
N ALA A 216 -22.20 -1.79 -5.44
CA ALA A 216 -21.44 -2.74 -6.26
C ALA A 216 -21.32 -2.28 -7.71
N SER A 217 -22.27 -1.50 -8.26
CA SER A 217 -22.14 -0.99 -9.65
C SER A 217 -20.88 -0.14 -9.85
N ASP A 218 -20.52 0.66 -8.86
CA ASP A 218 -19.41 1.61 -8.95
C ASP A 218 -18.10 0.92 -8.59
N LEU A 219 -18.11 0.08 -7.53
CA LEU A 219 -16.92 -0.69 -7.16
C LEU A 219 -16.58 -1.77 -8.21
N ASP A 220 -17.57 -2.47 -8.77
CA ASP A 220 -17.35 -3.49 -9.80
C ASP A 220 -16.90 -2.89 -11.13
N ALA A 221 -17.16 -1.61 -11.38
CA ALA A 221 -16.58 -0.91 -12.53
C ALA A 221 -15.08 -0.68 -12.34
N ILE A 222 -14.62 -0.43 -11.11
CA ILE A 222 -13.23 -0.09 -10.79
C ILE A 222 -12.39 -1.34 -10.46
N THR A 223 -12.97 -2.30 -9.74
CA THR A 223 -12.27 -3.48 -9.22
C THR A 223 -12.40 -4.71 -10.09
N ARG A 224 -13.06 -4.63 -11.25
CA ARG A 224 -13.15 -5.73 -12.23
C ARG A 224 -11.75 -6.22 -12.61
N MET A 225 -11.27 -7.23 -11.89
CA MET A 225 -10.41 -8.25 -12.47
C MET A 225 -11.20 -8.89 -13.63
N PRO A 226 -10.55 -9.32 -14.71
CA PRO A 226 -11.22 -10.01 -15.80
C PRO A 226 -11.69 -11.40 -15.33
N ALA A 227 -12.79 -11.44 -14.58
CA ALA A 227 -13.62 -12.61 -14.41
C ALA A 227 -14.68 -12.59 -15.51
N ASN A 228 -14.71 -13.66 -16.29
CA ASN A 228 -15.67 -13.97 -17.34
C ASN A 228 -17.07 -13.39 -17.07
N GLN A 229 -17.53 -12.54 -17.99
CA GLN A 229 -18.84 -11.92 -17.97
C GLN A 229 -19.92 -12.97 -18.21
N ASN A 230 -20.68 -13.29 -17.17
CA ASN A 230 -22.12 -13.64 -17.17
C ASN A 230 -22.53 -13.96 -15.72
N LEU A 231 -22.38 -12.99 -14.82
CA LEU A 231 -22.97 -13.10 -13.48
C LEU A 231 -24.32 -12.36 -13.50
N ASP A 232 -25.36 -13.17 -13.62
CA ASP A 232 -26.75 -12.80 -13.34
C ASP A 232 -26.81 -12.05 -11.98
N GLN A 233 -27.61 -10.98 -11.87
CA GLN A 233 -27.76 -10.12 -10.67
C GLN A 233 -28.43 -10.85 -9.48
N SER A 234 -28.22 -12.16 -9.36
CA SER A 234 -28.59 -12.94 -8.19
C SER A 234 -27.84 -12.38 -6.97
N VAL A 235 -28.58 -12.17 -5.89
CA VAL A 235 -28.07 -11.71 -4.60
C VAL A 235 -26.94 -12.64 -4.17
N MET A 236 -25.68 -12.22 -4.39
CA MET A 236 -24.54 -13.00 -3.96
C MET A 236 -24.50 -12.96 -2.44
N LYS A 237 -24.88 -14.08 -1.82
CA LYS A 237 -24.53 -14.32 -0.42
C LYS A 237 -23.00 -14.27 -0.33
N PRO A 238 -22.43 -13.59 0.67
CA PRO A 238 -21.00 -13.68 0.95
C PRO A 238 -20.73 -15.15 1.28
N THR A 239 -20.17 -15.86 0.31
CA THR A 239 -20.09 -17.33 0.34
C THR A 239 -18.69 -17.80 0.71
N LYS A 240 -17.73 -16.89 0.88
CA LYS A 240 -16.32 -17.23 1.05
C LYS A 240 -15.66 -16.36 2.11
N ALA A 241 -14.81 -17.00 2.91
CA ALA A 241 -13.87 -16.31 3.77
C ALA A 241 -12.93 -15.41 2.92
N CYS A 242 -12.54 -14.28 3.48
CA CYS A 242 -11.51 -13.42 2.91
C CYS A 242 -10.15 -14.14 2.99
N HIS A 243 -9.38 -14.07 1.89
CA HIS A 243 -7.99 -14.55 1.81
C HIS A 243 -7.09 -13.55 1.07
N CYS A 244 -7.42 -12.26 1.20
CA CYS A 244 -6.65 -11.18 0.62
C CYS A 244 -5.31 -11.05 1.33
N THR A 245 -4.26 -10.81 0.56
CA THR A 245 -2.93 -10.42 1.04
C THR A 245 -2.55 -9.09 0.39
N LEU A 246 -1.60 -8.36 0.98
CA LEU A 246 -1.07 -7.14 0.36
C LEU A 246 -0.44 -7.45 -1.01
N ARG A 247 0.28 -8.58 -1.14
CA ARG A 247 0.84 -9.04 -2.43
C ARG A 247 -0.23 -9.20 -3.50
N LYS A 248 -1.29 -9.95 -3.21
CA LYS A 248 -2.40 -10.17 -4.16
C LYS A 248 -3.08 -8.86 -4.52
N ARG A 249 -3.21 -7.92 -3.58
CA ARG A 249 -3.96 -6.68 -3.80
C ARG A 249 -3.16 -5.63 -4.56
N MET A 250 -1.89 -5.47 -4.25
CA MET A 250 -1.06 -4.38 -4.73
C MET A 250 -0.08 -4.83 -5.83
N LEU A 251 0.59 -5.97 -5.64
CA LEU A 251 1.69 -6.37 -6.50
C LEU A 251 1.24 -7.26 -7.67
N ASP A 252 0.35 -8.21 -7.42
CA ASP A 252 -0.11 -9.14 -8.46
C ASP A 252 -1.12 -8.47 -9.40
N ARG A 253 -1.89 -7.50 -8.87
CA ARG A 253 -2.78 -6.63 -9.64
C ARG A 253 -1.94 -5.48 -10.17
N TRP A 254 -1.40 -5.63 -11.39
CA TRP A 254 -0.76 -4.54 -12.10
C TRP A 254 -1.74 -3.36 -12.21
N LEU A 255 -1.65 -2.43 -11.27
CA LEU A 255 -2.59 -1.34 -11.10
C LEU A 255 -1.82 -0.04 -11.30
N CYS A 256 -2.32 0.82 -12.19
CA CYS A 256 -1.75 2.15 -12.33
C CYS A 256 -2.19 3.04 -11.17
N LEU A 257 -1.40 4.07 -10.89
CA LEU A 257 -1.66 5.03 -9.82
C LEU A 257 -3.09 5.59 -9.85
N ARG A 258 -3.57 6.01 -11.02
CA ARG A 258 -4.93 6.56 -11.17
C ARG A 258 -6.00 5.57 -10.71
N CYS A 259 -5.90 4.29 -11.10
CA CYS A 259 -6.88 3.29 -10.72
C CYS A 259 -6.80 2.94 -9.24
N TYR A 260 -5.60 2.91 -8.66
CA TYR A 260 -5.42 2.76 -7.22
C TYR A 260 -6.03 3.92 -6.43
N SER A 261 -5.71 5.17 -6.77
CA SER A 261 -6.29 6.33 -6.09
C SER A 261 -7.82 6.35 -6.21
N THR A 262 -8.36 5.96 -7.37
CA THR A 262 -9.82 5.83 -7.53
C THR A 262 -10.39 4.75 -6.62
N GLU A 263 -9.74 3.59 -6.51
CA GLU A 263 -10.14 2.51 -5.61
C GLU A 263 -10.15 2.96 -4.14
N GLU A 264 -9.07 3.59 -3.68
CA GLU A 264 -8.95 4.11 -2.31
C GLU A 264 -10.05 5.16 -2.01
N LEU A 265 -10.31 6.09 -2.94
CA LEU A 265 -11.37 7.09 -2.78
C LEU A 265 -12.76 6.44 -2.60
N VAL A 266 -13.05 5.36 -3.32
CA VAL A 266 -14.35 4.69 -3.18
C VAL A 266 -14.42 3.90 -1.87
N ILE A 267 -13.33 3.26 -1.44
CA ILE A 267 -13.26 2.61 -0.12
C ILE A 267 -13.49 3.66 0.98
N GLU A 268 -12.79 4.79 0.92
CA GLU A 268 -12.96 5.88 1.88
C GLU A 268 -14.38 6.46 1.90
N ALA A 269 -14.99 6.65 0.73
CA ALA A 269 -16.38 7.10 0.61
C ALA A 269 -17.32 6.09 1.28
N HIS A 270 -17.12 4.80 1.01
CA HIS A 270 -17.90 3.73 1.63
C HIS A 270 -17.75 3.74 3.16
N VAL A 271 -16.53 3.83 3.68
CA VAL A 271 -16.30 3.90 5.13
C VAL A 271 -16.95 5.14 5.73
N ARG A 272 -16.88 6.28 5.07
CA ARG A 272 -17.49 7.53 5.54
C ARG A 272 -19.01 7.45 5.62
N GLU A 273 -19.65 6.84 4.62
CA GLU A 273 -21.11 6.64 4.60
C GLU A 273 -21.57 5.60 5.63
N ASN A 274 -20.71 4.62 5.94
CA ASN A 274 -21.02 3.54 6.88
C ASN A 274 -20.50 3.75 8.31
N ARG A 275 -19.74 4.82 8.56
CA ARG A 275 -19.29 5.19 9.90
C ARG A 275 -20.49 5.62 10.73
N ASN A 276 -21.04 4.66 11.47
CA ASN A 276 -21.84 4.98 12.64
C ASN A 276 -20.94 5.63 13.69
N THR A 277 -21.52 6.50 14.51
CA THR A 277 -20.84 7.10 15.66
C THR A 277 -20.44 6.08 16.74
N PHE A 278 -20.88 4.83 16.62
CA PHE A 278 -20.65 3.77 17.60
C PHE A 278 -19.94 2.59 16.94
N GLU A 279 -18.71 2.32 17.40
CA GLU A 279 -17.96 1.11 17.06
C GLU A 279 -18.77 -0.15 17.41
N GLY A 280 -18.73 -1.17 16.55
CA GLY A 280 -19.45 -2.43 16.73
C GLY A 280 -20.88 -2.44 16.21
N PHE A 281 -21.34 -1.40 15.50
CA PHE A 281 -22.69 -1.32 14.95
C PHE A 281 -22.68 -1.25 13.42
N CYS A 282 -23.49 -2.12 12.80
CA CYS A 282 -23.78 -2.08 11.38
C CYS A 282 -24.52 -0.80 11.00
N HIS A 283 -24.34 -0.32 9.76
CA HIS A 283 -25.01 0.86 9.21
C HIS A 283 -26.53 0.94 9.46
N CYS A 284 -27.24 -0.20 9.57
CA CYS A 284 -28.67 -0.20 9.93
C CYS A 284 -28.97 0.06 11.43
N GLY A 285 -27.96 0.38 12.23
CA GLY A 285 -28.05 0.61 13.68
C GLY A 285 -28.09 -0.66 14.53
N LYS A 286 -28.05 -1.86 13.92
CA LYS A 286 -27.99 -3.13 14.65
C LYS A 286 -26.55 -3.50 14.99
N LEU A 287 -26.36 -4.29 16.05
CA LEU A 287 -25.05 -4.81 16.43
C LEU A 287 -24.41 -5.57 15.26
N ALA A 288 -23.18 -5.18 14.91
CA ALA A 288 -22.41 -5.89 13.91
C ALA A 288 -21.96 -7.25 14.46
N ARG A 289 -22.02 -8.26 13.60
CA ARG A 289 -21.61 -9.64 13.92
C ARG A 289 -20.57 -10.18 12.95
N HIS A 290 -20.36 -9.47 11.85
CA HIS A 290 -19.50 -9.86 10.76
C HIS A 290 -18.67 -8.65 10.33
N VAL A 291 -17.48 -8.92 9.82
CA VAL A 291 -16.62 -7.93 9.19
C VAL A 291 -16.39 -8.38 7.75
N LEU A 292 -16.65 -7.50 6.78
CA LEU A 292 -16.40 -7.79 5.38
C LEU A 292 -15.17 -7.03 4.88
N CYS A 293 -14.44 -7.66 3.97
CA CYS A 293 -13.35 -7.02 3.26
C CYS A 293 -13.87 -6.33 1.99
N LEU A 294 -13.71 -5.02 1.87
CA LEU A 294 -14.13 -4.24 0.69
C LEU A 294 -13.33 -4.55 -0.59
N TRP A 295 -12.19 -5.24 -0.49
CA TRP A 295 -11.41 -5.66 -1.67
C TRP A 295 -11.97 -6.88 -2.38
N CYS A 296 -12.58 -7.82 -1.65
CA CYS A 296 -13.07 -9.09 -2.19
C CYS A 296 -14.49 -9.47 -1.75
N TRP A 297 -15.09 -8.67 -0.87
CA TRP A 297 -16.37 -8.89 -0.20
C TRP A 297 -16.48 -10.20 0.60
N GLY A 298 -15.35 -10.85 0.86
CA GLY A 298 -15.28 -12.02 1.74
C GLY A 298 -15.35 -11.62 3.22
N GLU A 299 -15.83 -12.54 4.04
CA GLU A 299 -15.89 -12.36 5.50
C GLU A 299 -14.49 -12.48 6.12
N VAL A 300 -14.12 -11.50 6.94
CA VAL A 300 -12.88 -11.48 7.72
C VAL A 300 -13.17 -12.20 9.05
N SER A 301 -12.45 -13.29 9.29
CA SER A 301 -12.55 -14.11 10.50
C SER A 301 -11.23 -14.01 11.26
N GLU A 302 -11.04 -12.91 11.98
CA GLU A 302 -9.82 -12.72 12.76
C GLU A 302 -9.73 -13.76 13.87
N GLU A 303 -8.65 -14.53 13.84
CA GLU A 303 -8.36 -15.45 14.92
C GLU A 303 -7.99 -14.62 16.15
N LYS A 304 -8.81 -14.71 17.19
CA LYS A 304 -8.40 -14.21 18.51
C LYS A 304 -7.19 -15.03 18.93
N LEU A 305 -6.01 -14.40 18.94
CA LEU A 305 -4.83 -15.02 19.51
C LEU A 305 -5.19 -15.52 20.92
N PRO A 306 -4.85 -16.77 21.27
CA PRO A 306 -5.11 -17.28 22.61
C PRO A 306 -4.45 -16.31 23.59
N GLN A 307 -5.25 -15.70 24.46
CA GLN A 307 -4.72 -14.87 25.54
C GLN A 307 -3.85 -15.79 26.41
N ILE A 308 -2.53 -15.64 26.31
CA ILE A 308 -1.59 -16.33 27.18
C ILE A 308 -1.78 -15.71 28.56
N SER A 309 -2.57 -16.40 29.40
CA SER A 309 -2.87 -16.05 30.78
C SER A 309 -1.71 -16.35 31.72
#